data_AF-A0A0S9R9C8-F1
#
_entry.id   AF-A0A0S9R9C8-F1
#
_cell.length_a   1.000
_cell.length_b   1.000
_cell.length_c   1.000
_cell.angle_alpha   90.00
_cell.angle_beta   90.00
_cell.angle_gamma   90.00
#
_symmetry.space_group_name_H-M   'P 1'
#
loop_
_entity.id
_entity.type
_entity.pdbx_description
1 polymer ?
#
loop_
_entity_poly.entity_id
_entity_poly.type
_entity_poly.pdbx_seq_one_letter_code
_entity_poly.pdbx_strand_id
1 'polypeptide(L)'
;MPTSEVFTMPLTIRPLRTRAATLVAAPALAVTAGLLSSAVLADPPSSRHRLPGHTIVAVEGDAENGFSVFRLDGSSEHPPTLSESTAECHEYDDPTDVAVCVAEVETRLEGMADVQLSLRWAAGRRGGPGPR
;
A
#
# COMPACT_ATOMS: atom_id res chain seq x y z
N MET A 1 11.73 -35.37 16.35
CA MET A 1 10.61 -34.50 16.75
C MET A 1 11.21 -33.19 17.23
N PRO A 2 11.24 -32.12 16.42
CA PRO A 2 11.70 -30.81 16.87
C PRO A 2 10.60 -30.12 17.68
N THR A 3 10.98 -29.62 18.85
CA THR A 3 10.14 -28.81 19.74
C THR A 3 10.03 -27.39 19.20
N SER A 4 8.80 -26.96 18.94
CA SER A 4 8.46 -25.59 18.57
C SER A 4 8.75 -24.63 19.72
N GLU A 5 9.72 -23.74 19.58
CA GLU A 5 9.88 -22.60 20.48
C GLU A 5 9.09 -21.41 19.92
N VAL A 6 7.99 -21.09 20.60
CA VAL A 6 7.14 -19.94 20.31
C VAL A 6 7.81 -18.70 20.91
N PHE A 7 8.41 -17.87 20.04
CA PHE A 7 8.97 -16.57 20.43
C PHE A 7 7.83 -15.59 20.74
N THR A 8 7.54 -15.40 22.03
CA THR A 8 6.55 -14.44 22.52
C THR A 8 7.25 -13.11 22.82
N MET A 9 6.98 -12.08 22.02
CA MET A 9 7.40 -10.70 22.34
C MET A 9 6.50 -10.10 23.44
N PRO A 10 7.05 -9.61 24.57
CA PRO A 10 6.25 -8.94 25.59
C PRO A 10 5.91 -7.52 25.14
N LEU A 11 4.66 -7.30 24.70
CA LEU A 11 4.10 -5.98 24.43
C LEU A 11 3.96 -5.18 25.74
N THR A 12 4.92 -4.31 26.04
CA THR A 12 4.87 -3.45 27.24
C THR A 12 4.06 -2.18 26.94
N ILE A 13 2.76 -2.24 27.18
CA ILE A 13 1.85 -1.09 27.05
C ILE A 13 2.10 -0.14 28.24
N ARG A 14 2.66 1.05 27.98
CA ARG A 14 2.78 2.12 28.98
C ARG A 14 1.42 2.82 29.14
N PRO A 15 0.81 2.86 30.34
CA PRO A 15 -0.45 3.57 30.55
C PRO A 15 -0.21 5.10 30.55
N LEU A 16 -0.93 5.82 29.69
CA LEU A 16 -1.03 7.27 29.75
C LEU A 16 -1.79 7.65 31.04
N ARG A 17 -1.11 8.32 31.97
CA ARG A 17 -1.71 8.89 33.18
C ARG A 17 -2.54 10.11 32.82
N THR A 18 -3.84 9.92 32.62
CA THR A 18 -4.82 10.99 32.47
C THR A 18 -4.95 11.74 33.79
N ARG A 19 -4.48 13.00 33.85
CA ARG A 19 -4.76 13.88 34.99
C ARG A 19 -6.21 14.37 34.89
N ALA A 20 -7.08 13.81 35.72
CA ALA A 20 -8.40 14.35 35.99
C ALA A 20 -8.23 15.65 36.82
N ALA A 21 -8.72 16.76 36.28
CA ALA A 21 -8.95 17.98 37.04
C ALA A 21 -10.47 18.23 37.04
N THR A 22 -11.06 18.17 38.23
CA THR A 22 -12.50 18.35 38.48
C THR A 22 -12.81 19.75 39.02
N LEU A 23 -14.01 20.23 38.65
CA LEU A 23 -14.87 21.25 39.30
C LEU A 23 -14.47 22.72 39.07
N VAL A 24 -15.36 23.67 38.72
CA VAL A 24 -16.67 24.04 39.34
C VAL A 24 -17.61 24.74 38.31
N ALA A 25 -18.93 24.63 38.58
CA ALA A 25 -20.15 25.25 38.00
C ALA A 25 -20.07 26.78 37.73
N ALA A 26 -20.96 27.49 36.99
CA ALA A 26 -22.40 27.37 36.68
C ALA A 26 -22.75 28.33 35.49
N PRO A 27 -24.01 28.40 34.99
CA PRO A 27 -24.34 28.93 33.65
C PRO A 27 -24.64 30.44 33.63
N ALA A 28 -24.24 31.13 32.57
CA ALA A 28 -24.75 32.45 32.23
C ALA A 28 -25.31 32.41 30.80
N LEU A 29 -26.65 32.47 30.69
CA LEU A 29 -27.33 32.82 29.45
C LEU A 29 -26.84 34.20 29.01
N ALA A 30 -26.13 34.26 27.89
CA ALA A 30 -25.96 35.47 27.10
C ALA A 30 -26.51 35.21 25.71
N VAL A 31 -27.77 35.61 25.50
CA VAL A 31 -28.38 35.78 24.18
C VAL A 31 -27.56 36.85 23.45
N THR A 32 -26.70 36.43 22.53
CA THR A 32 -26.17 37.31 21.48
C THR A 32 -26.85 36.89 20.19
N ALA A 33 -27.86 37.69 19.83
CA ALA A 33 -28.47 37.64 18.52
C ALA A 33 -27.45 38.08 17.46
N GLY A 34 -27.43 37.35 16.35
CA GLY A 34 -26.97 37.87 15.07
C GLY A 34 -25.46 37.91 14.88
N LEU A 35 -24.94 36.82 14.31
CA LEU A 35 -24.19 36.83 13.05
C LEU A 35 -24.12 35.38 12.59
N LEU A 36 -24.97 35.03 11.63
CA LEU A 36 -24.82 33.81 10.83
C LEU A 36 -23.53 33.97 10.01
N SER A 37 -22.39 33.75 10.65
CA SER A 37 -21.16 33.46 9.93
C SER A 37 -21.34 32.07 9.33
N SER A 38 -21.85 32.01 8.11
CA SER A 38 -21.61 30.88 7.23
C SER A 38 -20.10 30.79 7.06
N ALA A 39 -19.44 30.05 7.95
CA ALA A 39 -18.10 29.57 7.73
C ALA A 39 -18.19 28.65 6.50
N VAL A 40 -18.00 29.23 5.32
CA VAL A 40 -17.56 28.48 4.17
C VAL A 40 -16.23 27.90 4.60
N LEU A 41 -16.26 26.64 5.05
CA LEU A 41 -15.08 25.79 5.04
C LEU A 41 -14.68 25.71 3.58
N ALA A 42 -13.85 26.65 3.14
CA ALA A 42 -13.11 26.49 1.91
C ALA A 42 -12.32 25.21 2.11
N ASP A 43 -12.71 24.15 1.39
CA ASP A 43 -11.91 22.95 1.30
C ASP A 43 -10.49 23.43 0.93
N PRO A 44 -9.46 23.15 1.75
CA PRO A 44 -8.11 23.53 1.36
C PRO A 44 -7.88 22.96 -0.04
N PRO A 45 -7.27 23.73 -0.97
CA PRO A 45 -6.99 23.20 -2.29
C PRO A 45 -6.27 21.89 -2.06
N SER A 46 -6.92 20.78 -2.44
CA SER A 46 -6.34 19.47 -2.30
C SER A 46 -5.10 19.54 -3.16
N SER A 47 -3.93 19.74 -2.54
CA SER A 47 -2.68 19.70 -3.26
C SER A 47 -2.64 18.29 -3.80
N ARG A 48 -2.94 18.15 -5.09
CA ARG A 48 -2.90 16.84 -5.72
C ARG A 48 -1.44 16.45 -5.62
N HIS A 49 -1.15 15.58 -4.65
CA HIS A 49 0.19 15.08 -4.46
C HIS A 49 0.61 14.50 -5.80
N ARG A 50 1.60 15.12 -6.45
CA ARG A 50 2.07 14.67 -7.74
C ARG A 50 2.81 13.36 -7.47
N LEU A 51 2.27 12.28 -8.01
CA LEU A 51 2.92 10.98 -7.94
C LEU A 51 4.29 11.05 -8.65
N PRO A 52 5.33 10.36 -8.13
CA PRO A 52 6.60 10.26 -8.84
C PRO A 52 6.44 9.68 -10.24
N GLY A 53 7.28 10.09 -11.20
CA GLY A 53 7.23 9.62 -12.59
C GLY A 53 7.37 8.09 -12.73
N HIS A 54 8.17 7.47 -11.85
CA HIS A 54 8.37 6.03 -11.82
C HIS A 54 7.19 5.23 -11.22
N THR A 55 6.08 5.89 -10.88
CA THR A 55 4.89 5.22 -10.34
C THR A 55 4.33 4.25 -11.38
N ILE A 56 4.17 2.98 -11.00
CA ILE A 56 3.54 1.97 -11.85
C ILE A 56 2.05 2.30 -11.98
N VAL A 57 1.56 2.38 -13.23
CA VAL A 57 0.17 2.71 -13.55
C VAL A 57 -0.58 1.54 -14.20
N ALA A 58 0.14 0.61 -14.81
CA ALA A 58 -0.40 -0.64 -15.32
C ALA A 58 0.67 -1.73 -15.28
N VAL A 59 0.21 -2.96 -15.05
CA VAL A 59 0.98 -4.19 -15.27
C VAL A 59 0.08 -5.10 -16.10
N GLU A 60 0.60 -5.62 -17.20
CA GLU A 60 -0.11 -6.49 -18.14
C GLU A 60 0.65 -7.80 -18.34
N GLY A 61 -0.02 -8.82 -18.85
CA GLY A 61 0.56 -10.15 -19.05
C GLY A 61 0.57 -11.03 -17.79
N ASP A 62 1.38 -12.08 -17.85
CA ASP A 62 1.50 -13.11 -16.82
C ASP A 62 2.91 -13.72 -16.81
N ALA A 63 3.19 -14.60 -15.84
CA ALA A 63 4.51 -15.17 -15.66
C ALA A 63 4.95 -16.09 -16.82
N GLU A 64 4.01 -16.76 -17.49
CA GLU A 64 4.32 -17.67 -18.61
C GLU A 64 4.63 -16.90 -19.89
N ASN A 65 3.85 -15.87 -20.19
CA ASN A 65 3.92 -15.11 -21.43
C ASN A 65 4.75 -13.82 -21.33
N GLY A 66 5.16 -13.46 -20.11
CA GLY A 66 5.91 -12.23 -19.81
C GLY A 66 5.00 -11.10 -19.32
N PHE A 67 5.55 -10.27 -18.45
CA PHE A 67 4.87 -9.07 -17.96
C PHE A 67 5.31 -7.83 -18.73
N SER A 68 4.42 -6.84 -18.81
CA SER A 68 4.74 -5.47 -19.22
C SER A 68 4.38 -4.50 -18.09
N VAL A 69 5.35 -3.74 -17.60
CA VAL A 69 5.18 -2.75 -16.53
C VAL A 69 5.21 -1.36 -17.11
N PHE A 70 4.13 -0.60 -16.97
CA PHE A 70 4.00 0.76 -17.48
C PHE A 70 4.05 1.77 -16.33
N ARG A 71 4.82 2.84 -16.51
CA ARG A 71 5.04 3.89 -15.51
C ARG A 71 4.41 5.22 -15.92
N LEU A 72 4.17 6.09 -14.94
CA LEU A 72 3.48 7.37 -15.11
C LEU A 72 4.25 8.34 -16.04
N ASP A 73 5.57 8.26 -16.08
CA ASP A 73 6.41 9.03 -17.00
C ASP A 73 6.41 8.52 -18.44
N GLY A 74 5.64 7.46 -18.73
CA GLY A 74 5.53 6.85 -20.05
C GLY A 74 6.59 5.78 -20.34
N SER A 75 7.51 5.52 -19.41
CA SER A 75 8.46 4.42 -19.55
C SER A 75 7.77 3.06 -19.35
N SER A 76 8.34 2.03 -19.99
CA SER A 76 7.89 0.65 -19.88
C SER A 76 9.07 -0.29 -19.67
N GLU A 77 8.85 -1.35 -18.90
CA GLU A 77 9.81 -2.44 -18.69
C GLU A 77 9.14 -3.78 -18.94
N HIS A 78 9.90 -4.72 -19.51
CA HIS A 78 9.43 -6.03 -19.92
C HIS A 78 10.34 -7.07 -19.27
N PRO A 79 10.04 -7.49 -18.03
CA PRO A 79 10.81 -8.53 -17.37
C PRO A 79 10.77 -9.84 -18.16
N PRO A 80 11.83 -10.66 -18.09
CA PRO A 80 11.84 -11.99 -18.69
C PRO A 80 10.70 -12.86 -18.16
N THR A 81 10.31 -13.86 -18.93
CA THR A 81 9.30 -14.85 -18.51
C THR A 81 9.82 -15.71 -17.36
N LEU A 82 8.94 -16.50 -16.76
CA LEU A 82 9.31 -17.51 -15.77
C LEU A 82 10.31 -18.52 -16.36
N SER A 83 10.07 -19.01 -17.58
CA SER A 83 10.96 -19.99 -18.21
C SER A 83 12.33 -19.42 -18.54
N GLU A 84 12.38 -18.17 -19.01
CA GLU A 84 13.65 -17.46 -19.25
C GLU A 84 14.40 -17.23 -17.93
N SER A 85 13.72 -16.74 -16.90
CA SER A 85 14.35 -16.41 -15.62
C SER A 85 14.84 -17.66 -14.86
N THR A 86 14.09 -18.76 -14.91
CA THR A 86 14.47 -20.02 -14.26
C THR A 86 15.54 -20.78 -15.03
N ALA A 87 15.65 -20.59 -16.35
CA ALA A 87 16.73 -21.16 -17.15
C ALA A 87 18.10 -20.64 -16.67
N GLU A 88 18.20 -19.34 -16.36
CA GLU A 88 19.42 -18.73 -15.82
C GLU A 88 19.79 -19.29 -14.43
N CYS A 89 18.82 -19.74 -13.64
CA CYS A 89 19.10 -20.37 -12.34
C CYS A 89 19.86 -21.69 -12.44
N HIS A 90 19.85 -22.36 -13.60
CA HIS A 90 20.59 -23.61 -13.79
C HIS A 90 22.09 -23.39 -14.09
N GLU A 91 22.57 -22.14 -14.12
CA GLU A 91 24.00 -21.83 -14.20
C GLU A 91 24.73 -22.04 -12.85
N TYR A 92 24.01 -22.05 -11.73
CA TYR A 92 24.61 -22.32 -10.42
C TYR A 92 25.01 -23.79 -10.27
N ASP A 93 26.22 -24.02 -9.72
CA ASP A 93 26.74 -25.36 -9.46
C ASP A 93 26.12 -26.03 -8.22
N ASP A 94 25.71 -25.25 -7.21
CA ASP A 94 25.12 -25.78 -5.98
C ASP A 94 23.59 -25.93 -6.10
N PRO A 95 23.02 -27.12 -5.84
CA PRO A 95 21.58 -27.33 -5.96
C PRO A 95 20.74 -26.47 -4.99
N THR A 96 21.31 -26.03 -3.87
CA THR A 96 20.66 -25.10 -2.95
C THR A 96 20.54 -23.71 -3.57
N ASP A 97 21.61 -23.25 -4.24
CA ASP A 97 21.62 -21.94 -4.91
C ASP A 97 20.63 -21.92 -6.08
N VAL A 98 20.54 -23.02 -6.84
CA VAL A 98 19.49 -23.20 -7.86
C VAL A 98 18.09 -23.07 -7.24
N ALA A 99 17.83 -23.77 -6.14
CA ALA A 99 16.52 -23.77 -5.49
C ALA A 99 16.15 -22.37 -4.94
N VAL A 100 17.11 -21.66 -4.35
CA VAL A 100 16.92 -20.29 -3.87
C VAL A 100 16.63 -19.35 -5.05
N CYS A 101 17.40 -19.43 -6.13
CA CYS A 101 17.19 -18.62 -7.33
C CYS A 101 15.78 -18.83 -7.92
N VAL A 102 15.34 -20.08 -8.07
CA VAL A 102 14.01 -20.40 -8.60
C VAL A 102 12.92 -19.80 -7.70
N ALA A 103 13.03 -19.97 -6.38
CA ALA A 103 12.06 -19.41 -5.44
C ALA A 103 12.01 -17.87 -5.46
N GLU A 104 13.15 -17.21 -5.64
CA GLU A 104 13.21 -15.74 -5.78
C GLU A 104 12.55 -15.26 -7.07
N VAL A 105 12.78 -15.97 -8.18
CA VAL A 105 12.14 -15.68 -9.47
C VAL A 105 10.62 -15.85 -9.37
N GLU A 106 10.14 -16.98 -8.85
CA GLU A 106 8.72 -17.25 -8.66
C GLU A 106 8.06 -16.17 -7.79
N THR A 107 8.66 -15.88 -6.63
CA THR A 107 8.16 -14.85 -5.71
C THR A 107 8.07 -13.47 -6.38
N ARG A 108 9.08 -13.08 -7.17
CA ARG A 108 9.08 -11.80 -7.88
C ARG A 108 7.92 -11.74 -8.88
N LEU A 109 7.70 -12.80 -9.65
CA LEU A 109 6.66 -12.85 -10.68
C LEU A 109 5.26 -12.95 -10.08
N GLU A 110 5.07 -13.67 -8.97
CA GLU A 110 3.83 -13.65 -8.19
C GLU A 110 3.51 -12.23 -7.68
N GLY A 111 4.52 -11.49 -7.22
CA GLY A 111 4.37 -10.10 -6.81
C GLY A 111 3.81 -9.18 -7.90
N MET A 112 4.03 -9.48 -9.18
CA MET A 112 3.43 -8.71 -10.28
C MET A 112 1.91 -8.89 -10.36
N ALA A 113 1.40 -10.11 -10.10
CA ALA A 113 -0.04 -10.37 -10.06
C ALA A 113 -0.70 -9.60 -8.89
N ASP A 114 -0.01 -9.47 -7.76
CA ASP A 114 -0.46 -8.66 -6.62
C ASP A 114 -0.51 -7.16 -6.94
N VAL A 115 0.47 -6.66 -7.70
CA VAL A 115 0.43 -5.27 -8.20
C VAL A 115 -0.75 -5.06 -9.13
N GLN A 116 -1.01 -5.98 -10.07
CA GLN A 116 -2.20 -5.92 -10.93
C GLN A 116 -3.49 -5.87 -10.11
N LEU A 117 -3.63 -6.72 -9.10
CA LEU A 117 -4.79 -6.74 -8.21
C LEU A 117 -4.95 -5.40 -7.46
N SER A 118 -3.85 -4.88 -6.92
CA SER A 118 -3.81 -3.61 -6.21
C SER A 118 -4.24 -2.44 -7.11
N LEU A 119 -3.78 -2.42 -8.36
CA LEU A 119 -4.17 -1.42 -9.36
C LEU A 119 -5.66 -1.52 -9.71
N ARG A 120 -6.19 -2.74 -9.90
CA ARG A 120 -7.64 -2.96 -10.10
C ARG A 120 -8.46 -2.41 -8.94
N TRP A 121 -8.04 -2.67 -7.70
CA TRP A 121 -8.74 -2.15 -6.52
C TRP A 121 -8.67 -0.62 -6.43
N ALA A 122 -7.51 -0.03 -6.73
CA ALA A 122 -7.35 1.42 -6.77
C ALA A 122 -8.20 2.08 -7.87
N ALA A 123 -8.30 1.44 -9.05
CA ALA A 123 -9.16 1.90 -10.14
C ALA A 123 -10.64 1.83 -9.77
N GLY A 124 -11.08 0.73 -9.15
CA GLY A 124 -12.46 0.59 -8.66
C GLY A 124 -12.85 1.65 -7.64
N ARG A 125 -11.94 2.03 -6.73
CA ARG A 125 -12.17 3.14 -5.77
C ARG A 125 -12.34 4.51 -6.42
N ARG A 126 -11.78 4.73 -7.62
CA ARG A 126 -11.99 5.99 -8.38
C ARG A 126 -13.35 6.04 -9.07
N GLY A 127 -14.06 4.92 -9.19
CA GLY A 127 -15.38 4.80 -9.82
C GLY A 127 -16.57 4.74 -8.85
N GLY A 128 -16.41 5.16 -7.59
CA GLY A 128 -17.49 5.14 -6.58
C GLY A 128 -18.74 5.94 -7.00
N PRO A 129 -19.93 5.67 -6.43
CA PRO A 129 -21.16 6.35 -6.81
C PRO A 129 -21.00 7.85 -6.56
N GLY A 130 -21.01 8.63 -7.64
CA GLY A 130 -21.02 10.10 -7.55
C GLY A 130 -22.24 10.56 -6.74
N PRO A 131 -22.17 11.74 -6.09
CA PRO A 131 -23.32 12.30 -5.38
C PRO A 131 -24.47 12.43 -6.38
N ARG A 132 -25.58 11.74 -6.09
CA ARG A 132 -26.85 11.86 -6.81
C ARG A 132 -27.61 13.09 -6.35
#